data_AF-A0A9X4KJP8-F1
#
_entry.id   AF-A0A9X4KJP8-F1
#
_cell.length_a   1.000
_cell.length_b   1.000
_cell.length_c   1.000
_cell.angle_alpha   90.00
_cell.angle_beta   90.00
_cell.angle_gamma   90.00
#
_symmetry.space_group_name_H-M   'P 1'
#
loop_
_entity.id
_entity.type
_entity.pdbx_description
1 polymer ?
#
loop_
_entity_poly.entity_id
_entity_poly.type
_entity_poly.pdbx_seq_one_letter_code
_entity_poly.pdbx_strand_id
1 'polypeptide(L)'
;MSKWINDKEWIGGVTAGYLEHCLTRFVDYKETYPKMLSGEIASIPLGQRSEEHGSYIIEALETGKTYRGNFNIENRGMITNLPDGATIEIPCYVDRNGIAPTYIGDLPMACAATCRASISVQEMAVEAALTGNRELVKLAVLHDPLTAAVCSTEQVWRMVDEMLEALAPWLPQFNGEGRTWPDLPQPAGDLYHFTRGK
;
A
#
# COMPACT_ATOMS: atom_id res chain seq x y z
N MET A 1 1.86 -28.81 -0.17
CA MET A 1 2.31 -27.45 0.20
C MET A 1 3.67 -27.07 -0.38
N SER A 2 4.71 -27.90 -0.30
CA SER A 2 6.10 -27.54 -0.68
C SER A 2 6.33 -27.05 -2.12
N LYS A 3 5.41 -27.33 -3.05
CA LYS A 3 5.44 -26.76 -4.42
C LYS A 3 5.01 -25.29 -4.47
N TRP A 4 4.26 -24.83 -3.48
CA TRP A 4 3.55 -23.54 -3.48
C TRP A 4 3.98 -22.61 -2.35
N ILE A 5 4.71 -23.12 -1.36
CA ILE A 5 5.25 -22.34 -0.23
C ILE A 5 6.77 -22.41 -0.31
N ASN A 6 7.41 -21.24 -0.29
CA ASN A 6 8.85 -21.06 -0.14
C ASN A 6 9.12 -20.48 1.24
N ASP A 7 9.67 -21.29 2.14
CA ASP A 7 9.98 -20.90 3.52
C ASP A 7 11.29 -20.15 3.68
N LYS A 8 12.03 -19.93 2.58
CA LYS A 8 13.31 -19.22 2.59
C LYS A 8 13.17 -17.70 2.69
N GLU A 9 11.99 -17.17 2.35
CA GLU A 9 11.73 -15.74 2.32
C GLU A 9 10.39 -15.45 2.99
N TRP A 10 10.33 -14.32 3.70
CA TRP A 10 9.16 -13.93 4.49
C TRP A 10 7.88 -13.78 3.65
N ILE A 11 8.01 -13.39 2.38
CA ILE A 11 6.90 -13.22 1.43
C ILE A 11 6.54 -14.52 0.70
N GLY A 12 7.30 -15.60 0.91
CA GLY A 12 7.15 -16.87 0.21
C GLY A 12 6.01 -17.77 0.71
N GLY A 13 5.09 -17.23 1.52
CA GLY A 13 3.91 -17.96 1.99
C GLY A 13 4.08 -18.66 3.34
N VAL A 14 5.06 -18.25 4.14
CA VAL A 14 5.16 -18.62 5.56
C VAL A 14 4.00 -18.01 6.33
N THR A 15 3.35 -18.80 7.19
CA THR A 15 2.30 -18.30 8.08
C THR A 15 2.84 -17.14 8.92
N ALA A 16 2.13 -16.00 8.92
CA ALA A 16 2.56 -14.78 9.61
C ALA A 16 3.92 -14.22 9.15
N GLY A 17 4.47 -14.64 8.00
CA GLY A 17 5.80 -14.24 7.54
C GLY A 17 6.00 -12.72 7.44
N TYR A 18 4.98 -11.97 7.00
CA TYR A 18 5.05 -10.50 6.98
C TYR A 18 5.08 -9.89 8.39
N LEU A 19 4.27 -10.41 9.32
CA LEU A 19 4.25 -9.93 10.71
C LEU A 19 5.61 -10.17 11.38
N GLU A 20 6.16 -11.37 11.25
CA GLU A 20 7.48 -11.71 11.77
C GLU A 20 8.56 -10.80 11.16
N HIS A 21 8.52 -10.58 9.85
CA HIS A 21 9.43 -9.65 9.18
C HIS A 21 9.32 -8.23 9.76
N CYS A 22 8.11 -7.70 9.91
CA CYS A 22 7.90 -6.38 10.50
C CYS A 22 8.43 -6.29 11.94
N LEU A 23 8.24 -7.32 12.76
CA LEU A 23 8.73 -7.36 14.13
C LEU A 23 10.26 -7.38 14.18
N THR A 24 10.91 -8.21 13.36
CA THR A 24 12.36 -8.24 13.24
C THR A 24 12.90 -6.90 12.77
N ARG A 25 12.33 -6.33 11.71
CA ARG A 25 12.77 -5.04 11.15
C ARG A 25 12.57 -3.88 12.13
N PHE A 26 11.54 -3.92 12.96
CA PHE A 26 11.32 -2.92 14.00
C PHE A 26 12.43 -2.93 15.06
N VAL A 27 12.88 -4.12 15.48
CA VAL A 27 14.01 -4.27 16.40
C VAL A 27 15.29 -3.76 15.74
N ASP A 28 15.59 -4.21 14.53
CA ASP A 28 16.77 -3.76 13.77
C ASP A 28 16.77 -2.24 13.58
N TYR A 29 15.61 -1.66 13.25
CA TYR A 29 15.46 -0.22 13.04
C TYR A 29 15.72 0.58 14.31
N LYS A 30 15.24 0.13 15.48
CA LYS A 30 15.51 0.80 16.76
C LYS A 30 17.00 0.89 17.07
N GLU A 31 17.77 -0.15 16.72
CA GLU A 31 19.21 -0.16 16.95
C GLU A 31 19.99 0.63 15.89
N THR A 32 19.59 0.53 14.62
CA THR A 32 20.32 1.11 13.50
C THR A 32 19.98 2.57 13.25
N TYR A 33 18.75 3.02 13.51
CA TYR A 33 18.33 4.39 13.24
C TYR A 33 19.19 5.46 13.95
N PRO A 34 19.51 5.35 15.26
CA PRO A 34 20.38 6.33 15.91
C PRO A 34 21.79 6.40 15.29
N LYS A 35 22.30 5.26 14.84
CA LYS A 35 23.63 5.13 14.21
C LYS A 35 23.65 5.68 12.79
N MET A 36 22.56 5.51 12.05
CA MET A 36 22.37 6.17 10.75
C MET A 36 22.28 7.68 10.93
N LEU A 37 21.51 8.15 11.90
CA LEU A 37 21.33 9.57 12.18
C LEU A 37 22.64 10.24 12.66
N SER A 38 23.46 9.54 13.43
CA SER A 38 24.78 10.02 13.87
C SER A 38 25.86 9.96 12.79
N GLY A 39 25.59 9.29 11.67
CA GLY A 39 26.56 9.03 10.60
C GLY A 39 27.56 7.90 10.90
N GLU A 40 27.41 7.17 12.01
CA GLU A 40 28.19 5.96 12.33
C GLU A 40 27.97 4.87 11.26
N ILE A 41 26.74 4.77 10.74
CA ILE A 41 26.39 3.88 9.62
C ILE A 41 26.08 4.72 8.38
N ALA A 42 26.94 4.62 7.38
CA ALA A 42 26.65 5.09 6.04
C ALA A 42 25.76 4.06 5.31
N SER A 43 24.45 4.18 5.48
CA SER A 43 23.46 3.23 4.91
C SER A 43 23.50 3.17 3.38
N ILE A 44 23.85 4.29 2.73
CA ILE A 44 24.06 4.38 1.29
C ILE A 44 25.39 5.14 1.07
N PRO A 45 26.46 4.47 0.62
CA PRO A 45 27.73 5.12 0.33
C PRO A 45 27.57 6.19 -0.76
N LEU A 46 28.37 7.27 -0.66
CA LEU A 46 28.45 8.30 -1.68
C LEU A 46 28.81 7.70 -3.04
N GLY A 47 28.07 8.09 -4.08
CA GLY A 47 28.22 7.54 -5.45
C GLY A 47 27.50 6.21 -5.68
N GLN A 48 26.90 5.62 -4.64
CA GLN A 48 25.98 4.49 -4.76
C GLN A 48 24.53 4.95 -4.57
N ARG A 49 23.60 4.09 -4.96
CA ARG A 49 22.16 4.26 -4.73
C ARG A 49 21.58 2.92 -4.30
N SER A 50 20.50 2.94 -3.53
CA SER A 50 19.76 1.72 -3.19
C SER A 50 19.00 1.19 -4.41
N GLU A 51 18.33 0.06 -4.23
CA GLU A 51 17.41 -0.52 -5.22
C GLU A 51 16.04 0.22 -5.26
N GLU A 52 15.84 1.20 -4.37
CA GLU A 52 14.60 1.99 -4.30
C GLU A 52 14.41 2.83 -5.56
N HIS A 53 13.20 2.74 -6.13
CA HIS A 53 12.85 3.34 -7.41
C HIS A 53 13.03 4.86 -7.47
N GLY A 54 12.86 5.57 -6.35
CA GLY A 54 12.78 7.05 -6.30
C GLY A 54 13.97 7.76 -6.97
N SER A 55 15.20 7.33 -6.69
CA SER A 55 16.39 7.95 -7.29
C SER A 55 16.49 7.73 -8.80
N TYR A 56 16.04 6.57 -9.29
CA TYR A 56 16.01 6.26 -10.72
C TYR A 56 14.91 7.02 -11.46
N ILE A 57 13.75 7.20 -10.82
CA ILE A 57 12.65 8.02 -11.36
C ILE A 57 13.13 9.47 -11.55
N ILE A 58 13.77 10.06 -10.53
CA ILE A 58 14.31 11.42 -10.61
C ILE A 58 15.39 11.53 -11.70
N GLU A 59 16.36 10.60 -11.74
CA GLU A 59 17.40 10.58 -12.78
C GLU A 59 16.77 10.53 -14.19
N ALA A 60 15.74 9.70 -14.38
CA ALA A 60 15.09 9.54 -15.67
C ALA A 60 14.34 10.80 -16.12
N LEU A 61 13.62 11.46 -15.20
CA LEU A 61 12.91 12.72 -15.48
C LEU A 61 13.88 13.86 -15.83
N GLU A 62 14.98 14.00 -15.08
CA GLU A 62 15.94 15.10 -15.26
C GLU A 62 16.86 14.91 -16.47
N THR A 63 17.34 13.67 -16.69
CA THR A 63 18.36 13.39 -17.70
C THR A 63 17.76 12.84 -19.00
N GLY A 64 16.60 12.20 -18.96
CA GLY A 64 16.03 11.43 -20.07
C GLY A 64 16.60 10.01 -20.20
N LYS A 65 17.47 9.57 -19.29
CA LYS A 65 17.94 8.19 -19.24
C LYS A 65 16.77 7.28 -18.85
N THR A 66 16.25 6.52 -19.80
CA THR A 66 15.06 5.70 -19.59
C THR A 66 15.23 4.72 -18.43
N TYR A 67 14.25 4.71 -17.53
CA TYR A 67 14.14 3.77 -16.43
C TYR A 67 12.89 2.91 -16.58
N ARG A 68 13.00 1.61 -16.32
CA ARG A 68 11.86 0.69 -16.28
C ARG A 68 11.67 0.20 -14.86
N GLY A 69 10.46 0.34 -14.33
CA GLY A 69 10.04 -0.16 -13.02
C GLY A 69 8.60 -0.63 -13.05
N ASN A 70 8.12 -1.21 -11.95
CA ASN A 70 6.69 -1.41 -11.72
C ASN A 70 6.20 -0.32 -10.78
N PHE A 71 5.14 0.39 -11.15
CA PHE A 71 4.63 1.50 -10.36
C PHE A 71 3.14 1.36 -10.12
N ASN A 72 2.73 1.87 -8.96
CA ASN A 72 1.34 2.02 -8.58
C ASN A 72 0.75 3.23 -9.32
N ILE A 73 -0.22 2.99 -10.18
CA ILE A 73 -0.93 3.98 -10.98
C ILE A 73 -2.43 3.72 -10.96
N GLU A 74 -3.23 4.72 -11.27
CA GLU A 74 -4.66 4.55 -11.53
C GLU A 74 -4.88 3.72 -12.80
N ASN A 75 -5.71 2.68 -12.72
CA ASN A 75 -6.15 1.91 -13.88
C ASN A 75 -7.07 2.78 -14.74
N ARG A 76 -6.67 3.00 -15.98
CA ARG A 76 -7.42 3.73 -17.01
C ARG A 76 -7.56 2.85 -18.26
N GLY A 77 -8.01 1.62 -18.07
CA GLY A 77 -8.08 0.58 -19.10
C GLY A 77 -6.77 -0.16 -19.40
N MET A 78 -5.73 -0.03 -18.56
CA MET A 78 -4.45 -0.75 -18.76
C MET A 78 -4.60 -2.24 -18.50
N ILE A 79 -5.32 -2.61 -17.44
CA ILE A 79 -5.78 -3.97 -17.18
C ILE A 79 -7.28 -4.01 -17.45
N THR A 80 -7.68 -4.55 -18.59
CA THR A 80 -9.03 -4.39 -19.15
C THR A 80 -10.11 -5.15 -18.40
N ASN A 81 -9.72 -6.14 -17.61
CA ASN A 81 -10.63 -6.89 -16.76
C ASN A 81 -10.53 -6.52 -15.27
N LEU A 82 -9.93 -5.40 -14.91
CA LEU A 82 -10.05 -4.80 -13.57
C LEU A 82 -10.81 -3.46 -13.65
N PRO A 83 -11.44 -3.01 -12.56
CA PRO A 83 -12.16 -1.73 -12.54
C PRO A 83 -11.24 -0.56 -12.90
N ASP A 84 -11.78 0.42 -13.63
CA ASP A 84 -11.14 1.72 -13.79
C ASP A 84 -11.14 2.47 -12.44
N GLY A 85 -10.14 3.32 -12.23
CA GLY A 85 -9.95 4.06 -10.97
C GLY A 85 -9.24 3.27 -9.88
N ALA A 86 -9.19 1.95 -9.96
CA ALA A 86 -8.43 1.12 -9.02
C ALA A 86 -6.92 1.37 -9.17
N THR A 87 -6.18 1.36 -8.06
CA THR A 87 -4.71 1.40 -8.11
C THR A 87 -4.17 0.04 -8.56
N ILE A 88 -3.41 0.02 -9.64
CA ILE A 88 -2.74 -1.16 -10.19
C ILE A 88 -1.23 -0.96 -10.17
N GLU A 89 -0.48 -2.04 -10.01
CA GLU A 89 0.97 -2.04 -10.13
C GLU A 89 1.38 -2.73 -11.44
N ILE A 90 1.93 -1.98 -12.38
CA ILE A 90 2.30 -2.49 -13.71
C ILE A 90 3.65 -1.97 -14.19
N PRO A 91 4.29 -2.64 -15.16
CA PRO A 91 5.47 -2.12 -15.81
C PRO A 91 5.22 -0.74 -16.40
N CYS A 92 6.15 0.16 -16.15
CA CYS A 92 6.12 1.53 -16.64
C CYS A 92 7.54 1.92 -17.08
N TYR A 93 7.60 2.87 -18.00
CA TYR A 93 8.84 3.50 -18.44
C TYR A 93 8.84 4.95 -17.98
N VAL A 94 9.97 5.43 -17.46
CA VAL A 94 10.17 6.83 -17.11
C VAL A 94 11.27 7.39 -17.99
N ASP A 95 11.01 8.54 -18.59
CA ASP A 95 12.02 9.35 -19.27
C ASP A 95 11.69 10.84 -19.11
N ARG A 96 12.31 11.71 -19.92
CA ARG A 96 12.11 13.16 -19.87
C ARG A 96 10.66 13.60 -20.12
N ASN A 97 9.83 12.75 -20.74
CA ASN A 97 8.42 13.01 -21.02
C ASN A 97 7.49 12.59 -19.88
N GLY A 98 8.02 12.01 -18.80
CA GLY A 98 7.26 11.56 -17.65
C GLY A 98 7.17 10.04 -17.54
N ILE A 99 6.09 9.56 -16.91
CA ILE A 99 5.83 8.14 -16.69
C ILE A 99 4.87 7.64 -17.76
N ALA A 100 5.32 6.65 -18.53
CA ALA A 100 4.55 5.96 -19.56
C ALA A 100 4.14 4.56 -19.05
N PRO A 101 2.88 4.37 -18.66
CA PRO A 101 2.37 3.06 -18.26
C PRO A 101 2.18 2.13 -19.46
N THR A 102 2.33 0.83 -19.24
CA THR A 102 2.12 -0.19 -20.28
C THR A 102 0.67 -0.65 -20.35
N TYR A 103 0.24 -1.11 -21.53
CA TYR A 103 -1.03 -1.83 -21.68
C TYR A 103 -0.83 -3.32 -21.42
N ILE A 104 -1.64 -3.88 -20.53
CA ILE A 104 -1.59 -5.30 -20.13
C ILE A 104 -2.69 -6.11 -20.82
N GLY A 105 -3.89 -5.52 -20.95
CA GLY A 105 -5.08 -6.25 -21.38
C GLY A 105 -5.64 -7.11 -20.24
N ASP A 106 -6.20 -8.27 -20.59
CA ASP A 106 -6.82 -9.14 -19.61
C ASP A 106 -5.77 -9.91 -18.80
N LEU A 107 -5.85 -9.83 -17.48
CA LEU A 107 -5.17 -10.80 -16.63
C LEU A 107 -5.80 -12.19 -16.80
N PRO A 108 -5.02 -13.27 -16.60
CA PRO A 108 -5.58 -14.61 -16.45
C PRO A 108 -6.71 -14.61 -15.42
N MET A 109 -7.79 -15.36 -15.70
CA MET A 109 -9.02 -15.35 -14.91
C MET A 109 -8.79 -15.47 -13.39
N ALA A 110 -7.91 -16.39 -12.97
CA ALA A 110 -7.59 -16.60 -11.57
C ALA A 110 -6.90 -15.37 -10.93
N CYS A 111 -5.99 -14.72 -11.65
CA CYS A 111 -5.33 -13.50 -11.20
C CYS A 111 -6.32 -12.35 -11.08
N ALA A 112 -7.16 -12.14 -12.09
CA ALA A 112 -8.19 -11.10 -12.08
C ALA A 112 -9.18 -11.29 -10.92
N ALA A 113 -9.58 -12.53 -10.62
CA ALA A 113 -10.47 -12.84 -9.50
C ALA A 113 -9.86 -12.44 -8.15
N THR A 114 -8.60 -12.81 -7.91
CA THR A 114 -7.88 -12.44 -6.68
C THR A 114 -7.72 -10.91 -6.57
N CYS A 115 -7.28 -10.24 -7.64
CA CYS A 115 -7.13 -8.79 -7.65
C CYS A 115 -8.46 -8.07 -7.36
N ARG A 116 -9.57 -8.50 -7.97
CA ARG A 116 -10.89 -7.90 -7.72
C ARG A 116 -11.34 -8.02 -6.27
N ALA A 117 -11.09 -9.16 -5.62
CA ALA A 117 -11.40 -9.33 -4.20
C ALA A 117 -10.63 -8.30 -3.34
N SER A 118 -9.33 -8.14 -3.59
CA SER A 118 -8.52 -7.13 -2.88
C SER A 118 -8.96 -5.69 -3.18
N ILE A 119 -9.32 -5.38 -4.44
CA ILE A 119 -9.83 -4.06 -4.82
C ILE A 119 -11.13 -3.74 -4.07
N SER A 120 -12.07 -4.68 -4.00
CA SER A 120 -13.33 -4.48 -3.26
C SER A 120 -13.09 -4.19 -1.77
N VAL A 121 -12.14 -4.88 -1.13
CA VAL A 121 -11.75 -4.61 0.26
C VAL A 121 -11.20 -3.19 0.41
N GLN A 122 -10.30 -2.78 -0.51
CA GLN A 122 -9.68 -1.46 -0.50
C GLN A 122 -10.71 -0.34 -0.75
N GLU A 123 -11.63 -0.51 -1.69
CA GLU A 123 -12.68 0.47 -1.99
C GLU A 123 -13.59 0.69 -0.77
N MET A 124 -14.04 -0.39 -0.11
CA MET A 124 -14.82 -0.27 1.12
C MET A 124 -14.03 0.40 2.24
N ALA A 125 -12.74 0.08 2.39
CA ALA A 125 -11.88 0.67 3.41
C ALA A 125 -11.67 2.18 3.17
N VAL A 126 -11.45 2.60 1.92
CA VAL A 126 -11.32 4.02 1.56
C VAL A 126 -12.63 4.76 1.79
N GLU A 127 -13.76 4.22 1.32
CA GLU A 127 -15.07 4.82 1.56
C GLU A 127 -15.33 4.97 3.06
N ALA A 128 -15.08 3.91 3.84
CA ALA A 128 -15.23 3.95 5.29
C ALA A 128 -14.34 5.02 5.95
N ALA A 129 -13.09 5.16 5.48
CA ALA A 129 -12.15 6.17 5.97
C ALA A 129 -12.62 7.61 5.66
N LEU A 130 -13.25 7.81 4.49
CA LEU A 130 -13.78 9.11 4.07
C LEU A 130 -15.07 9.47 4.84
N THR A 131 -15.96 8.50 5.06
CA THR A 131 -17.29 8.74 5.66
C THR A 131 -17.35 8.48 7.17
N GLY A 132 -16.28 7.95 7.77
CA GLY A 132 -16.30 7.50 9.17
C GLY A 132 -17.20 6.27 9.42
N ASN A 133 -17.53 5.50 8.39
CA ASN A 133 -18.47 4.38 8.50
C ASN A 133 -17.81 3.14 9.12
N ARG A 134 -17.95 2.98 10.44
CA ARG A 134 -17.41 1.83 11.20
C ARG A 134 -17.91 0.49 10.69
N GLU A 135 -19.18 0.40 10.30
CA GLU A 135 -19.76 -0.87 9.83
C GLU A 135 -19.13 -1.28 8.49
N LEU A 136 -18.86 -0.31 7.62
CA LEU A 136 -18.19 -0.58 6.34
C LEU A 136 -16.73 -1.04 6.54
N VAL A 137 -16.04 -0.57 7.59
CA VAL A 137 -14.73 -1.15 7.98
C VAL A 137 -14.88 -2.63 8.33
N LYS A 138 -15.90 -3.00 9.11
CA LYS A 138 -16.15 -4.39 9.50
C LYS A 138 -16.46 -5.27 8.29
N LEU A 139 -17.27 -4.76 7.36
CA LEU A 139 -17.56 -5.46 6.10
C LEU A 139 -16.31 -5.61 5.22
N ALA A 140 -15.45 -4.57 5.15
CA ALA A 140 -14.19 -4.64 4.43
C ALA A 140 -13.29 -5.75 4.98
N VAL A 141 -13.11 -5.79 6.30
CA VAL A 141 -12.31 -6.80 6.99
C VAL A 141 -12.94 -8.20 6.87
N LEU A 142 -14.27 -8.30 6.88
CA LEU A 142 -14.96 -9.58 6.64
C LEU A 142 -14.74 -10.13 5.23
N HIS A 143 -14.51 -9.26 4.23
CA HIS A 143 -14.24 -9.65 2.84
C HIS A 143 -12.76 -9.91 2.55
N ASP A 144 -11.86 -9.60 3.47
CA ASP A 144 -10.45 -9.97 3.35
C ASP A 144 -10.30 -11.51 3.36
N PRO A 145 -9.70 -12.12 2.31
CA PRO A 145 -9.64 -13.58 2.19
C PRO A 145 -8.94 -14.30 3.33
N LEU A 146 -7.88 -13.69 3.90
CA LEU A 146 -7.18 -14.28 5.04
C LEU A 146 -8.06 -14.23 6.28
N THR A 147 -8.63 -13.07 6.57
CA THR A 147 -9.49 -12.86 7.72
C THR A 147 -10.72 -13.76 7.68
N ALA A 148 -11.41 -13.83 6.53
CA ALA A 148 -12.56 -14.70 6.32
C ALA A 148 -12.23 -16.20 6.47
N ALA A 149 -10.97 -16.59 6.22
CA ALA A 149 -10.53 -17.97 6.37
C ALA A 149 -10.22 -18.37 7.82
N VAL A 150 -9.85 -17.43 8.68
CA VAL A 150 -9.36 -17.72 10.05
C VAL A 150 -10.21 -17.15 11.18
N CYS A 151 -11.17 -16.27 10.87
CA CYS A 151 -12.05 -15.64 11.85
C CYS A 151 -13.54 -15.91 11.55
N SER A 152 -14.34 -16.08 12.60
CA SER A 152 -15.80 -15.97 12.53
C SER A 152 -16.22 -14.50 12.40
N THR A 153 -17.45 -14.26 11.95
CA THR A 153 -18.02 -12.90 11.88
C THR A 153 -17.97 -12.17 13.22
N GLU A 154 -18.27 -12.86 14.33
CA GLU A 154 -18.18 -12.28 15.67
C GLU A 154 -16.75 -11.89 16.04
N GLN A 155 -15.77 -12.72 15.70
CA GLN A 155 -14.35 -12.41 15.91
C GLN A 155 -13.92 -11.19 15.08
N VAL A 156 -14.38 -11.07 13.83
CA VAL A 156 -14.11 -9.90 12.98
C VAL A 156 -14.68 -8.62 13.62
N TRP A 157 -15.92 -8.64 14.08
CA TRP A 157 -16.56 -7.46 14.69
C TRP A 157 -15.78 -6.99 15.91
N ARG A 158 -15.46 -7.93 16.81
CA ARG A 158 -14.71 -7.64 18.03
C ARG A 158 -13.31 -7.12 17.72
N MET A 159 -12.58 -7.78 16.81
CA MET A 159 -11.23 -7.37 16.40
C MET A 159 -11.23 -5.95 15.82
N VAL A 160 -12.18 -5.62 14.95
CA VAL A 160 -12.27 -4.27 14.37
C VAL A 160 -12.60 -3.24 15.44
N ASP A 161 -13.49 -3.54 16.39
CA ASP A 161 -13.78 -2.61 17.48
C ASP A 161 -12.55 -2.36 18.36
N GLU A 162 -11.80 -3.41 18.72
CA GLU A 162 -10.53 -3.30 19.47
C GLU A 162 -9.49 -2.48 18.69
N MET A 163 -9.35 -2.69 17.37
CA MET A 163 -8.45 -1.91 16.51
C MET A 163 -8.84 -0.44 16.45
N LEU A 164 -10.13 -0.12 16.30
CA LEU A 164 -10.61 1.25 16.24
C LEU A 164 -10.44 1.97 17.58
N GLU A 165 -10.61 1.27 18.72
CA GLU A 165 -10.32 1.82 20.03
C GLU A 165 -8.82 2.12 20.19
N ALA A 166 -7.97 1.16 19.83
CA ALA A 166 -6.52 1.35 19.88
C ALA A 166 -6.05 2.50 18.97
N LEU A 167 -6.71 2.70 17.82
CA LEU A 167 -6.36 3.71 16.83
C LEU A 167 -7.11 5.03 16.97
N ALA A 168 -7.98 5.18 17.97
CA ALA A 168 -8.84 6.35 18.17
C ALA A 168 -8.12 7.72 18.15
N PRO A 169 -6.86 7.87 18.64
CA PRO A 169 -6.12 9.12 18.54
C PRO A 169 -5.74 9.50 17.09
N TRP A 170 -5.61 8.53 16.19
CA TRP A 170 -5.17 8.72 14.81
C TRP A 170 -6.30 8.61 13.79
N LEU A 171 -7.38 7.92 14.14
CA LEU A 171 -8.57 7.76 13.31
C LEU A 171 -9.84 8.36 13.96
N PRO A 172 -9.83 9.66 14.28
CA PRO A 172 -10.89 10.31 15.04
C PRO A 172 -12.28 10.27 14.40
N GLN A 173 -12.38 10.07 13.09
CA GLN A 173 -13.66 9.93 12.38
C GLN A 173 -14.45 8.70 12.84
N PHE A 174 -13.80 7.70 13.43
CA PHE A 174 -14.49 6.50 13.91
C PHE A 174 -14.89 6.58 15.39
N ASN A 175 -14.65 7.68 16.11
CA ASN A 175 -14.87 7.74 17.57
C ASN A 175 -16.34 7.92 17.99
N GLY A 176 -17.30 7.76 17.08
CA GLY A 176 -18.74 7.84 17.38
C GLY A 176 -19.30 9.27 17.41
N GLU A 177 -18.50 10.27 17.05
CA GLU A 177 -18.90 11.68 17.04
C GLU A 177 -19.49 12.14 15.69
N GLY A 178 -19.69 11.22 14.75
CA GLY A 178 -20.25 11.54 13.42
C GLY A 178 -19.33 12.36 12.52
N ARG A 179 -18.03 12.45 12.86
CA ARG A 179 -17.02 13.13 12.04
C ARG A 179 -16.72 12.35 10.77
N THR A 180 -16.52 13.07 9.68
CA THR A 180 -16.09 12.57 8.37
C THR A 180 -14.70 13.11 8.03
N TRP A 181 -14.08 12.64 6.96
CA TRP A 181 -12.76 13.11 6.54
C TRP A 181 -12.67 14.64 6.40
N PRO A 182 -13.63 15.35 5.75
CA PRO A 182 -13.64 16.81 5.71
C PRO A 182 -13.64 17.52 7.07
N ASP A 183 -14.13 16.89 8.13
CA ASP A 183 -14.19 17.48 9.48
C ASP A 183 -12.87 17.38 10.23
N LEU A 184 -11.91 16.59 9.72
CA LEU A 184 -10.60 16.40 10.34
C LEU A 184 -9.62 17.48 9.89
N PRO A 185 -8.65 17.86 10.74
CA PRO A 185 -7.55 18.74 10.35
C PRO A 185 -6.85 18.18 9.10
N GLN A 186 -7.08 18.80 7.96
CA GLN A 186 -6.42 18.42 6.71
C GLN A 186 -4.97 18.89 6.77
N PRO A 187 -4.02 18.14 6.17
CA PRO A 187 -2.69 18.67 5.89
C PRO A 187 -2.86 20.03 5.21
N ALA A 188 -2.23 21.09 5.73
CA ALA A 188 -2.36 22.43 5.18
C ALA A 188 -2.17 22.35 3.67
N GLY A 189 -3.14 22.90 2.91
CA GLY A 189 -3.41 22.63 1.50
C GLY A 189 -2.29 22.91 0.49
N ASP A 190 -1.06 23.10 0.94
CA ASP A 190 0.12 23.41 0.15
C ASP A 190 1.24 22.33 0.25
N LEU A 191 1.15 21.36 1.17
CA LEU A 191 2.26 20.42 1.44
C LEU A 191 2.31 19.19 0.52
N TYR A 192 1.23 18.85 -0.20
CA TYR A 192 1.15 17.62 -1.00
C TYR A 192 0.54 17.78 -2.40
N HIS A 193 0.46 18.99 -2.93
CA HIS A 193 0.15 19.15 -4.35
C HIS A 193 1.46 19.04 -5.15
N PHE A 194 1.66 17.92 -5.83
CA PHE A 194 2.44 17.94 -7.06
C PHE A 194 1.70 18.91 -7.99
N THR A 195 2.22 20.12 -8.13
CA THR A 195 1.64 21.13 -8.99
C THR A 195 1.49 20.51 -10.37
N ARG A 196 0.23 20.28 -10.81
CA ARG A 196 -0.03 20.02 -12.21
C ARG A 196 0.43 21.28 -12.94
N GLY A 197 1.57 21.17 -13.63
CA GLY A 197 2.11 22.24 -14.45
C GLY A 197 1.00 22.80 -15.34
N LYS A 198 0.90 24.13 -15.36
CA LYS A 198 0.07 24.85 -16.31
C LYS A 198 0.60 24.65 -17.73
#